data_AF-A0A945PCG0-F1
#
_entry.id   AF-A0A945PCG0-F1
#
_cell.length_a   1.000
_cell.length_b   1.000
_cell.length_c   1.000
_cell.angle_alpha   90.00
_cell.angle_beta   90.00
_cell.angle_gamma   90.00
#
_symmetry.space_group_name_H-M   'P 1'
#
loop_
_entity.id
_entity.type
_entity.pdbx_description
1 polymer ?
#
loop_
_entity_poly.entity_id
_entity_poly.type
_entity_poly.pdbx_seq_one_letter_code
_entity_poly.pdbx_strand_id
1 'polypeptide(L)'
;MKIYVVIGMVIGAMAVAGIYTVYSLMASTSQIDITRQVELEMLRCRRHEKDFLVRRDTTYAGKHADAFNRLVAGAGRIETATPGLSILRHAESYQLAFQDIVAAMSEVGLTENDGLRGELRRAIQNAEGALAGHDELIILMLSCRRHEKDFLLRSDTIYVTRFERSVDELLRAVLSSELAAGGQFRVPDLIVAYREAFRSLVDRMVGIGLDQNEGLRGKMRAAVHQTESVLEQLHSIADIDRERTLKSSIAVGVIMAALTAIATWLLFRAKSKDAALREVVGRR
;
A
#
# COMPACT_ATOMS: atom_id res chain seq x y z
N MET A 1 -36.29 -53.81 -16.07
CA MET A 1 -36.30 -52.99 -14.82
C MET A 1 -34.90 -52.68 -14.30
N LYS A 2 -34.00 -53.67 -14.10
CA LYS A 2 -32.64 -53.44 -13.54
C LYS A 2 -31.75 -52.45 -14.33
N ILE A 3 -31.81 -52.46 -15.68
CA ILE A 3 -30.99 -51.57 -16.53
C ILE A 3 -31.38 -50.08 -16.37
N TYR A 4 -32.68 -49.77 -16.27
CA TYR A 4 -33.15 -48.39 -16.11
C TYR A 4 -32.75 -47.78 -14.76
N VAL A 5 -32.68 -48.59 -13.70
CA VAL A 5 -32.20 -48.16 -12.37
C VAL A 5 -30.72 -47.77 -12.40
N VAL A 6 -29.88 -48.58 -13.05
CA VAL A 6 -28.44 -48.29 -13.21
C VAL A 6 -28.23 -47.01 -14.01
N ILE A 7 -29.01 -46.80 -15.08
CA ILE A 7 -28.94 -45.57 -15.88
C ILE A 7 -29.38 -44.35 -15.07
N GLY A 8 -30.46 -44.45 -14.29
CA GLY A 8 -30.89 -43.38 -13.40
C GLY A 8 -29.82 -43.01 -12.37
N MET A 9 -29.13 -43.99 -11.79
CA MET A 9 -27.99 -43.74 -10.88
C MET A 9 -26.81 -43.06 -11.59
N VAL A 10 -26.48 -43.48 -12.82
CA VAL A 10 -25.42 -42.85 -13.61
C VAL A 10 -25.78 -41.40 -13.93
N ILE A 11 -27.00 -41.13 -14.40
CA ILE A 11 -27.48 -39.77 -14.69
C ILE A 11 -27.49 -38.91 -13.43
N GLY A 12 -27.89 -39.45 -12.28
CA GLY A 12 -27.86 -38.75 -11.00
C GLY A 12 -26.44 -38.41 -10.56
N ALA A 13 -25.52 -39.38 -10.60
CA ALA A 13 -24.10 -39.15 -10.30
C ALA A 13 -23.48 -38.13 -11.27
N MET A 14 -23.88 -38.17 -12.54
CA MET A 14 -23.48 -37.18 -13.53
C MET A 14 -23.96 -35.77 -13.20
N ALA A 15 -25.23 -35.61 -12.86
CA ALA A 15 -25.78 -34.31 -12.48
C ALA A 15 -25.04 -33.72 -11.28
N VAL A 16 -24.76 -34.54 -10.26
CA VAL A 16 -23.99 -34.12 -9.07
C VAL A 16 -22.56 -33.73 -9.45
N ALA A 17 -21.86 -34.52 -10.26
CA ALA A 17 -20.50 -34.21 -10.69
C ALA A 17 -20.44 -32.93 -11.54
N GLY A 18 -21.41 -32.72 -12.44
CA GLY A 18 -21.51 -31.51 -13.24
C GLY A 18 -21.83 -30.27 -12.41
N ILE A 19 -22.72 -30.38 -11.42
CA ILE A 19 -22.99 -29.30 -10.47
C ILE A 19 -21.72 -28.96 -9.68
N TYR A 20 -21.00 -29.97 -9.19
CA TYR A 20 -19.74 -29.77 -8.46
C TYR A 20 -18.67 -29.06 -9.29
N THR A 21 -18.47 -29.43 -10.57
CA THR A 21 -17.48 -28.77 -11.43
C THR A 21 -17.85 -27.32 -11.77
N VAL A 22 -19.14 -27.04 -11.95
CA VAL A 22 -19.61 -25.65 -12.14
C VAL A 22 -19.36 -24.82 -10.88
N TYR A 23 -19.67 -25.35 -9.70
CA TYR A 23 -19.40 -24.67 -8.43
C TYR A 23 -17.90 -24.42 -8.21
N SER A 24 -17.02 -25.40 -8.49
CA SER A 24 -15.57 -25.23 -8.31
C SER A 24 -14.99 -24.19 -9.28
N LEU A 25 -15.44 -24.16 -10.54
CA LEU A 25 -15.04 -23.14 -11.52
C LEU A 25 -15.52 -21.73 -11.15
N MET A 26 -16.75 -21.62 -10.64
CA MET A 26 -17.30 -20.35 -10.16
C MET A 26 -16.52 -19.84 -8.94
N ALA A 27 -16.21 -20.72 -7.97
CA ALA A 27 -15.42 -20.37 -6.80
C ALA A 27 -14.00 -19.89 -7.18
N SER A 28 -13.32 -20.60 -8.10
CA SER A 28 -11.99 -20.22 -8.59
C SER A 28 -12.00 -18.87 -9.31
N THR A 29 -13.00 -18.62 -10.17
CA THR A 29 -13.13 -17.32 -10.85
C THR A 29 -13.40 -16.18 -9.87
N SER A 30 -14.27 -16.41 -8.88
CA SER A 30 -14.55 -15.42 -7.84
C SER A 30 -13.31 -15.08 -7.01
N GLN A 31 -12.44 -16.04 -6.71
CA GLN A 31 -11.21 -15.77 -5.97
C GLN A 31 -10.26 -14.86 -6.75
N ILE A 32 -10.10 -15.09 -8.05
CA ILE A 32 -9.24 -14.28 -8.92
C ILE A 32 -9.75 -12.84 -9.00
N ASP A 33 -11.07 -12.65 -9.12
CA ASP A 33 -11.66 -11.31 -9.14
C ASP A 33 -11.40 -10.56 -7.84
N ILE A 34 -11.47 -11.25 -6.69
CA ILE A 34 -11.15 -10.66 -5.38
C ILE A 34 -9.65 -10.33 -5.29
N THR A 35 -8.76 -11.24 -5.69
CA THR A 35 -7.31 -11.01 -5.73
C THR A 35 -6.97 -9.78 -6.57
N ARG A 36 -7.54 -9.68 -7.78
CA ARG A 36 -7.36 -8.52 -8.67
C ARG A 36 -7.89 -7.23 -8.04
N GLN A 37 -9.04 -7.28 -7.36
CA GLN A 37 -9.58 -6.12 -6.64
C GLN A 37 -8.62 -5.67 -5.52
N VAL A 38 -8.04 -6.59 -4.76
CA VAL A 38 -7.07 -6.26 -3.71
C VAL A 38 -5.82 -5.62 -4.28
N GLU A 39 -5.27 -6.14 -5.37
CA GLU A 39 -4.13 -5.53 -6.07
C GLU A 39 -4.46 -4.11 -6.57
N LEU A 40 -5.64 -3.92 -7.16
CA LEU A 40 -6.08 -2.61 -7.61
C LEU A 40 -6.21 -1.61 -6.45
N GLU A 41 -6.76 -2.03 -5.30
CA GLU A 41 -6.83 -1.17 -4.12
C GLU A 41 -5.43 -0.91 -3.54
N MET A 42 -4.51 -1.87 -3.58
CA MET A 42 -3.11 -1.63 -3.18
C MET A 42 -2.46 -0.57 -4.08
N LEU A 43 -2.65 -0.65 -5.39
CA LEU A 43 -2.17 0.37 -6.33
C LEU A 43 -2.82 1.75 -6.07
N ARG A 44 -4.09 1.79 -5.65
CA ARG A 44 -4.76 3.05 -5.24
C ARG A 44 -4.17 3.61 -3.95
N CYS A 45 -3.93 2.79 -2.94
CA CYS A 45 -3.24 3.18 -1.70
C CYS A 45 -1.88 3.81 -2.04
N ARG A 46 -1.09 3.14 -2.88
CA ARG A 46 0.25 3.61 -3.32
C ARG A 46 0.19 4.91 -4.12
N ARG A 47 -0.84 5.09 -4.94
CA ARG A 47 -1.05 6.35 -5.68
C ARG A 47 -1.32 7.51 -4.72
N HIS A 48 -2.28 7.32 -3.81
CA HIS A 48 -2.66 8.37 -2.85
C HIS A 48 -1.57 8.66 -1.83
N GLU A 49 -0.81 7.65 -1.41
CA GLU A 49 0.42 7.82 -0.63
C GLU A 49 1.39 8.77 -1.36
N LYS A 50 1.74 8.47 -2.61
CA LYS A 50 2.66 9.30 -3.41
C LYS A 50 2.12 10.71 -3.61
N ASP A 51 0.82 10.84 -3.91
CA ASP A 51 0.17 12.14 -4.03
C ASP A 51 0.28 12.94 -2.73
N PHE A 52 0.07 12.32 -1.56
CA PHE A 52 0.27 12.96 -0.25
C PHE A 52 1.72 13.39 -0.05
N LEU A 53 2.70 12.51 -0.30
CA LEU A 53 4.11 12.83 -0.08
C LEU A 53 4.61 14.00 -0.93
N VAL A 54 4.10 14.12 -2.16
CA VAL A 54 4.47 15.18 -3.10
C VAL A 54 3.71 16.47 -2.82
N ARG A 55 2.38 16.38 -2.66
CA ARG A 55 1.50 17.55 -2.58
C ARG A 55 1.28 18.06 -1.17
N ARG A 56 1.53 17.22 -0.15
CA ARG A 56 1.34 17.49 1.28
C ARG A 56 -0.10 17.87 1.63
N ASP A 57 -1.07 17.25 0.96
CA ASP A 57 -2.50 17.54 1.10
C ASP A 57 -3.22 16.36 1.75
N THR A 58 -3.83 16.61 2.92
CA THR A 58 -4.52 15.61 3.74
C THR A 58 -5.70 14.93 3.05
N THR A 59 -6.25 15.54 1.98
CA THR A 59 -7.25 14.91 1.11
C THR A 59 -6.77 13.55 0.60
N TYR A 60 -5.48 13.42 0.30
CA TYR A 60 -4.90 12.17 -0.18
C TYR A 60 -4.69 11.14 0.93
N ALA A 61 -4.47 11.58 2.18
CA ALA A 61 -4.48 10.67 3.32
C ALA A 61 -5.87 10.06 3.54
N GLY A 62 -6.94 10.86 3.35
CA GLY A 62 -8.33 10.36 3.36
C GLY A 62 -8.60 9.35 2.24
N LYS A 63 -8.25 9.70 0.99
CA LYS A 63 -8.41 8.78 -0.16
C LYS A 63 -7.60 7.49 -0.02
N HIS A 64 -6.41 7.57 0.58
CA HIS A 64 -5.62 6.41 0.94
C HIS A 64 -6.36 5.53 1.94
N ALA A 65 -6.90 6.10 3.03
CA ALA A 65 -7.64 5.34 4.03
C ALA A 65 -8.88 4.64 3.43
N ASP A 66 -9.60 5.30 2.52
CA ASP A 66 -10.74 4.69 1.81
C ASP A 66 -10.31 3.50 0.94
N ALA A 67 -9.19 3.62 0.23
CA ALA A 67 -8.63 2.52 -0.55
C ALA A 67 -8.13 1.39 0.36
N PHE A 68 -7.51 1.74 1.48
CA PHE A 68 -7.01 0.78 2.47
C PHE A 68 -8.14 -0.04 3.08
N ASN A 69 -9.26 0.59 3.44
CA ASN A 69 -10.44 -0.11 3.94
C ASN A 69 -10.99 -1.14 2.94
N ARG A 70 -11.00 -0.80 1.65
CA ARG A 70 -11.41 -1.74 0.58
C ARG A 70 -10.39 -2.86 0.38
N LEU A 71 -9.09 -2.54 0.48
CA LEU A 71 -8.01 -3.52 0.45
C LEU A 71 -8.17 -4.54 1.58
N VAL A 72 -8.34 -4.08 2.82
CA VAL A 72 -8.51 -4.94 4.00
C VAL A 72 -9.77 -5.79 3.91
N ALA A 73 -10.88 -5.23 3.44
CA ALA A 73 -12.11 -5.99 3.22
C ALA A 73 -11.92 -7.10 2.17
N GLY A 74 -11.19 -6.83 1.08
CA GLY A 74 -10.84 -7.85 0.09
C GLY A 74 -9.88 -8.90 0.63
N ALA A 75 -8.81 -8.46 1.30
CA ALA A 75 -7.78 -9.31 1.91
C ALA A 75 -8.37 -10.25 2.96
N GLY A 76 -9.31 -9.77 3.78
CA GLY A 76 -10.00 -10.61 4.76
C GLY A 76 -10.79 -11.76 4.13
N ARG A 77 -11.46 -11.51 2.99
CA ARG A 77 -12.14 -12.58 2.24
C ARG A 77 -11.16 -13.62 1.71
N ILE A 78 -10.02 -13.18 1.18
CA ILE A 78 -8.96 -14.09 0.72
C ILE A 78 -8.41 -14.91 1.89
N GLU A 79 -8.06 -14.28 3.01
CA GLU A 79 -7.42 -14.95 4.14
C GLU A 79 -8.35 -15.97 4.81
N THR A 80 -9.67 -15.75 4.77
CA THR A 80 -10.65 -16.78 5.18
C THR A 80 -10.70 -17.98 4.23
N ALA A 81 -10.47 -17.78 2.93
CA ALA A 81 -10.49 -18.84 1.91
C ALA A 81 -9.13 -19.54 1.77
N THR A 82 -8.03 -18.84 2.06
CA THR A 82 -6.65 -19.29 1.94
C THR A 82 -5.85 -18.82 3.16
N PRO A 83 -5.98 -19.54 4.30
CA PRO A 83 -5.29 -19.18 5.53
C PRO A 83 -3.76 -19.26 5.37
N GLY A 84 -3.03 -18.39 6.07
CA GLY A 84 -1.57 -18.48 6.22
C GLY A 84 -0.74 -17.45 5.44
N LEU A 85 -1.37 -16.65 4.58
CA LEU A 85 -0.66 -15.59 3.82
C LEU A 85 -0.36 -14.32 4.64
N SER A 86 -0.99 -14.12 5.80
CA SER A 86 -0.77 -12.95 6.67
C SER A 86 -0.97 -11.59 5.96
N ILE A 87 -1.85 -11.54 4.96
CA ILE A 87 -2.05 -10.35 4.11
C ILE A 87 -2.48 -9.16 4.98
N LEU A 88 -3.45 -9.40 5.88
CA LEU A 88 -3.97 -8.38 6.77
C LEU A 88 -2.88 -7.77 7.66
N ARG A 89 -2.03 -8.61 8.27
CA ARG A 89 -0.93 -8.15 9.13
C ARG A 89 0.04 -7.24 8.39
N HIS A 90 0.42 -7.59 7.15
CA HIS A 90 1.33 -6.76 6.36
C HIS A 90 0.67 -5.47 5.89
N ALA A 91 -0.60 -5.53 5.46
CA ALA A 91 -1.38 -4.36 5.11
C ALA A 91 -1.51 -3.38 6.30
N GLU A 92 -1.82 -3.88 7.49
CA GLU A 92 -1.89 -3.06 8.72
C GLU A 92 -0.54 -2.42 9.05
N SER A 93 0.55 -3.17 8.92
CA SER A 93 1.91 -2.64 9.12
C SER A 93 2.22 -1.51 8.14
N TYR A 94 1.79 -1.63 6.88
CA TYR A 94 1.89 -0.58 5.88
C TYR A 94 1.06 0.66 6.26
N GLN A 95 -0.19 0.47 6.67
CA GLN A 95 -1.08 1.57 7.07
C GLN A 95 -0.52 2.36 8.25
N LEU A 96 -0.01 1.68 9.28
CA LEU A 96 0.62 2.31 10.43
C LEU A 96 1.84 3.13 10.00
N ALA A 97 2.70 2.57 9.16
CA ALA A 97 3.88 3.29 8.66
C ALA A 97 3.50 4.53 7.82
N PHE A 98 2.42 4.47 7.04
CA PHE A 98 1.91 5.64 6.32
C PHE A 98 1.33 6.70 7.28
N GLN A 99 0.57 6.29 8.29
CA GLN A 99 0.03 7.19 9.31
C GLN A 99 1.13 7.91 10.09
N ASP A 100 2.22 7.22 10.43
CA ASP A 100 3.39 7.82 11.07
C ASP A 100 4.00 8.93 10.20
N ILE A 101 4.09 8.72 8.89
CA ILE A 101 4.56 9.75 7.95
C ILE A 101 3.58 10.91 7.86
N VAL A 102 2.27 10.65 7.76
CA VAL A 102 1.26 11.71 7.71
C VAL A 102 1.33 12.58 8.96
N ALA A 103 1.44 11.96 10.15
CA ALA A 103 1.58 12.67 11.41
C ALA A 103 2.88 13.50 11.44
N ALA A 104 4.02 12.89 11.08
CA ALA A 104 5.31 13.56 11.09
C ALA A 104 5.39 14.73 10.09
N MET A 105 4.86 14.56 8.88
CA MET A 105 4.81 15.64 7.89
C MET A 105 3.86 16.76 8.30
N SER A 106 2.77 16.44 9.01
CA SER A 106 1.85 17.44 9.55
C SER A 106 2.50 18.26 10.66
N GLU A 107 3.30 17.63 11.52
CA GLU A 107 4.10 18.30 12.56
C GLU A 107 5.17 19.22 11.97
N VAL A 108 5.88 18.77 10.92
CA VAL A 108 6.80 19.65 10.16
C VAL A 108 6.07 20.86 9.58
N GLY A 109 4.81 20.69 9.18
CA GLY A 109 4.01 21.69 8.50
C GLY A 109 3.81 21.33 7.03
N LEU A 110 2.54 21.22 6.64
CA LEU A 110 2.13 20.92 5.27
C LEU A 110 2.25 22.14 4.35
N THR A 111 2.01 23.34 4.91
CA THR A 111 2.29 24.62 4.25
C THR A 111 3.48 25.33 4.90
N GLU A 112 3.85 26.48 4.34
CA GLU A 112 4.94 27.31 4.86
C GLU A 112 4.62 28.01 6.20
N ASN A 113 3.36 28.02 6.64
CA ASN A 113 2.92 28.70 7.85
C ASN A 113 2.52 27.75 8.99
N ASP A 114 2.52 26.45 8.73
CA ASP A 114 2.07 25.43 9.69
C ASP A 114 3.25 24.79 10.41
N GLY A 115 2.98 24.22 11.59
CA GLY A 115 3.94 23.39 12.34
C GLY A 115 5.30 24.04 12.54
N LEU A 116 6.34 23.21 12.49
CA LEU A 116 7.73 23.64 12.66
C LEU A 116 8.18 24.64 11.57
N ARG A 117 7.63 24.57 10.35
CA ARG A 117 7.91 25.56 9.29
C ARG A 117 7.41 26.95 9.67
N GLY A 118 6.19 27.04 10.19
CA GLY A 118 5.60 28.29 10.65
C GLY A 118 6.35 28.86 11.85
N GLU A 119 6.75 28.01 12.80
CA GLU A 119 7.58 28.39 13.95
C GLU A 119 8.93 28.96 13.52
N LEU A 120 9.63 28.26 12.62
CA LEU A 120 10.88 28.71 12.02
C LEU A 120 10.70 30.09 11.37
N ARG A 121 9.65 30.25 10.54
CA ARG A 121 9.36 31.52 9.86
C ARG A 121 9.18 32.69 10.83
N ARG A 122 8.45 32.48 11.93
CA ARG A 122 8.26 33.53 12.95
C ARG A 122 9.58 33.87 13.65
N ALA A 123 10.38 32.86 13.98
CA ALA A 123 11.69 33.08 14.61
C ALA A 123 12.63 33.89 13.70
N ILE A 124 12.65 33.58 12.41
CA ILE A 124 13.37 34.34 11.38
C ILE A 124 12.90 35.79 11.34
N GLN A 125 11.59 36.03 11.22
CA GLN A 125 11.03 37.38 11.11
C GLN A 125 11.38 38.24 12.34
N ASN A 126 11.33 37.64 13.53
CA ASN A 126 11.71 38.33 14.76
C ASN A 126 13.21 38.67 14.78
N ALA A 127 14.08 37.73 14.38
CA ALA A 127 15.52 37.96 14.31
C ALA A 127 15.87 39.01 13.23
N GLU A 128 15.29 38.93 12.03
CA GLU A 128 15.48 39.90 10.95
C GLU A 128 14.99 41.30 11.37
N GLY A 129 13.82 41.39 12.00
CA GLY A 129 13.29 42.66 12.49
C GLY A 129 14.17 43.31 13.57
N ALA A 130 14.76 42.52 14.46
CA ALA A 130 15.67 43.00 15.50
C ALA A 130 17.05 43.44 14.96
N LEU A 131 17.43 43.00 13.76
CA LEU A 131 18.66 43.38 13.07
C LEU A 131 18.45 44.53 12.08
N ALA A 132 17.22 45.05 11.94
CA ALA A 132 16.90 46.11 11.00
C ALA A 132 17.75 47.37 11.27
N GLY A 133 18.34 47.93 10.20
CA GLY A 133 19.23 49.09 10.30
C GLY A 133 20.70 48.76 10.58
N HIS A 134 21.06 47.47 10.72
CA HIS A 134 22.44 47.01 10.89
C HIS A 134 22.90 46.16 9.70
N ASP A 135 23.30 46.83 8.62
CA ASP A 135 23.58 46.20 7.31
C ASP A 135 24.58 45.03 7.39
N GLU A 136 25.67 45.17 8.16
CA GLU A 136 26.67 44.12 8.33
C GLU A 136 26.08 42.86 9.00
N LEU A 137 25.20 43.03 9.99
CA LEU A 137 24.53 41.91 10.67
C LEU A 137 23.45 41.29 9.79
N ILE A 138 22.76 42.09 8.98
CA ILE A 138 21.81 41.59 7.96
C ILE A 138 22.53 40.71 6.94
N ILE A 139 23.73 41.08 6.48
CA ILE A 139 24.51 40.25 5.54
C ILE A 139 24.85 38.87 6.15
N LEU A 140 25.21 38.82 7.42
CA LEU A 140 25.44 37.55 8.14
C LEU A 140 24.15 36.74 8.29
N MET A 141 23.03 37.39 8.59
CA MET A 141 21.72 36.74 8.65
C MET A 141 21.32 36.15 7.28
N LEU A 142 21.54 36.87 6.17
CA LEU A 142 21.30 36.36 4.82
C LEU A 142 22.14 35.12 4.50
N SER A 143 23.35 35.01 5.05
CA SER A 143 24.16 33.80 4.94
C SER A 143 23.55 32.61 5.68
N CYS A 144 22.99 32.83 6.88
CA CYS A 144 22.22 31.81 7.59
C CYS A 144 21.01 31.36 6.77
N ARG A 145 20.22 32.31 6.27
CA ARG A 145 19.01 32.05 5.45
C ARG A 145 19.33 31.26 4.19
N ARG A 146 20.46 31.53 3.54
CA ARG A 146 20.93 30.77 2.37
C ARG A 146 21.16 29.30 2.71
N HIS A 147 21.89 29.00 3.78
CA HIS A 147 22.18 27.61 4.18
C HIS A 147 20.93 26.87 4.67
N GLU A 148 20.05 27.53 5.40
CA GLU A 148 18.73 26.99 5.74
C GLU A 148 17.96 26.59 4.48
N LYS A 149 17.84 27.51 3.51
CA LYS A 149 17.10 27.26 2.26
C LYS A 149 17.73 26.16 1.42
N ASP A 150 19.06 26.08 1.39
CA ASP A 150 19.76 24.99 0.72
C ASP A 150 19.44 23.63 1.35
N PHE A 151 19.40 23.54 2.69
CA PHE A 151 18.94 22.33 3.39
C PHE A 151 17.49 21.99 3.02
N LEU A 152 16.57 22.96 3.09
CA LEU A 152 15.15 22.72 2.81
C LEU A 152 14.88 22.29 1.36
N LEU A 153 15.73 22.70 0.43
CA LEU A 153 15.64 22.33 -1.00
C LEU A 153 16.29 20.98 -1.29
N ARG A 154 17.41 20.67 -0.65
CA ARG A 154 18.27 19.54 -1.03
C ARG A 154 18.25 18.38 -0.03
N SER A 155 17.73 18.58 1.17
CA SER A 155 17.73 17.61 2.27
C SER A 155 19.12 17.05 2.57
N ASP A 156 20.17 17.87 2.50
CA ASP A 156 21.57 17.45 2.71
C ASP A 156 22.12 18.09 4.00
N THR A 157 22.56 17.25 4.92
CA THR A 157 23.03 17.64 6.26
C THR A 157 24.30 18.49 6.23
N ILE A 158 25.03 18.55 5.11
CA ILE A 158 26.15 19.49 4.95
C ILE A 158 25.71 20.95 5.16
N TYR A 159 24.46 21.28 4.76
CA TYR A 159 23.91 22.62 4.91
C TYR A 159 23.51 22.94 6.34
N VAL A 160 23.18 21.92 7.15
CA VAL A 160 22.98 22.07 8.60
C VAL A 160 24.28 22.50 9.24
N THR A 161 25.39 21.81 8.95
CA THR A 161 26.72 22.19 9.47
C THR A 161 27.15 23.60 9.04
N ARG A 162 26.84 23.99 7.79
CA ARG A 162 27.12 25.35 7.30
C ARG A 162 26.25 26.40 7.98
N PHE A 163 24.97 26.10 8.17
CA PHE A 163 24.03 26.94 8.90
C PHE A 163 24.53 27.21 10.32
N GLU A 164 24.87 26.15 11.06
CA GLU A 164 25.36 26.25 12.44
C GLU A 164 26.58 27.18 12.54
N ARG A 165 27.54 27.05 11.62
CA ARG A 165 28.71 27.94 11.55
C ARG A 165 28.33 29.39 11.27
N SER A 166 27.40 29.63 10.34
CA SER A 166 26.95 30.99 10.02
C SER A 166 26.19 31.64 11.18
N VAL A 167 25.42 30.86 11.94
CA VAL A 167 24.75 31.33 13.15
C VAL A 167 25.77 31.67 14.24
N ASP A 168 26.80 30.86 14.43
CA ASP A 168 27.87 31.17 15.39
C ASP A 168 28.67 32.44 15.00
N GLU A 169 28.80 32.73 13.70
CA GLU A 169 29.39 33.99 13.20
C GLU A 169 28.47 35.18 13.48
N LEU A 170 27.19 35.07 13.16
CA LEU A 170 26.19 36.10 13.44
C LEU A 170 26.11 36.41 14.94
N LEU A 171 26.06 35.38 15.79
CA LEU A 171 26.02 35.56 17.25
C LEU A 171 27.26 36.29 17.77
N ARG A 172 28.46 35.94 17.29
CA ARG A 172 29.70 36.64 17.67
C ARG A 172 29.65 38.12 17.27
N ALA A 173 29.20 38.41 16.05
CA ALA A 173 29.09 39.79 15.56
C ALA A 173 28.08 40.61 16.38
N VAL A 174 26.92 40.02 16.70
CA VAL A 174 25.89 40.67 17.52
C VAL A 174 26.40 40.94 18.94
N LEU A 175 27.10 39.98 19.55
CA LEU A 175 27.69 40.14 20.90
C LEU A 175 28.77 41.22 20.96
N SER A 176 29.45 41.50 19.85
CA SER A 176 30.40 42.62 19.73
C SER A 176 29.77 43.95 19.36
N SER A 177 28.45 43.99 19.13
CA SER A 177 27.72 45.20 18.72
C SER A 177 26.94 45.83 19.87
N GLU A 178 26.44 47.06 19.67
CA GLU A 178 25.58 47.77 20.64
C GLU A 178 24.26 47.04 20.93
N LEU A 179 23.83 46.14 20.02
CA LEU A 179 22.62 45.32 20.18
C LEU A 179 22.74 44.24 21.27
N ALA A 180 23.95 43.98 21.78
CA ALA A 180 24.15 42.99 22.84
C ALA A 180 23.47 43.37 24.18
N ALA A 181 23.25 44.67 24.41
CA ALA A 181 22.82 45.24 25.70
C ALA A 181 21.39 45.82 25.71
N GLY A 182 20.67 45.86 24.58
CA GLY A 182 19.38 46.57 24.46
C GLY A 182 18.13 45.67 24.53
N GLY A 183 17.14 46.06 25.34
CA GLY A 183 15.72 45.72 25.16
C GLY A 183 15.15 44.46 25.84
N GLN A 184 13.82 44.30 25.72
CA GLN A 184 12.97 43.30 26.41
C GLN A 184 13.15 41.86 25.89
N PHE A 185 13.73 41.68 24.70
CA PHE A 185 14.35 40.45 24.20
C PHE A 185 15.73 40.79 23.69
N ARG A 186 16.79 40.15 24.21
CA ARG A 186 18.14 40.43 23.73
C ARG A 186 18.26 39.83 22.33
N VAL A 187 18.78 40.59 21.36
CA VAL A 187 18.97 40.13 19.97
C VAL A 187 19.65 38.74 19.88
N PRO A 188 20.65 38.40 20.72
CA PRO A 188 21.20 37.04 20.79
C PRO A 188 20.15 35.95 21.07
N ASP A 189 19.17 36.21 21.95
CA ASP A 189 18.13 35.25 22.32
C ASP A 189 17.21 34.94 21.12
N LEU A 190 16.93 35.94 20.29
CA LEU A 190 16.13 35.77 19.06
C LEU A 190 16.87 34.92 18.02
N ILE A 191 18.19 35.08 17.91
CA ILE A 191 19.03 34.27 17.01
C ILE A 191 19.15 32.83 17.53
N VAL A 192 19.25 32.65 18.85
CA VAL A 192 19.20 31.31 19.47
C VAL A 192 17.85 30.65 19.22
N ALA A 193 16.74 31.38 19.37
CA ALA A 193 15.40 30.86 19.06
C ALA A 193 15.27 30.45 17.58
N TYR A 194 15.84 31.22 16.66
CA TYR A 194 15.94 30.85 15.25
C TYR A 194 16.75 29.56 15.03
N ARG A 195 17.91 29.43 15.68
CA ARG A 195 18.75 28.22 15.62
C ARG A 195 17.98 26.98 16.10
N GLU A 196 17.32 27.07 17.25
CA GLU A 196 16.56 25.97 17.84
C GLU A 196 15.34 25.59 16.99
N ALA A 197 14.63 26.57 16.43
CA ALA A 197 13.53 26.29 15.50
C ALA A 197 14.01 25.56 14.24
N PHE A 198 15.18 25.93 13.70
CA PHE A 198 15.77 25.22 12.57
C PHE A 198 16.19 23.80 12.94
N ARG A 199 16.84 23.60 14.09
CA ARG A 199 17.24 22.28 14.60
C ARG A 199 16.06 21.35 14.78
N SER A 200 14.99 21.81 15.43
CA SER A 200 13.77 21.03 15.62
C SER A 200 13.17 20.57 14.27
N LEU A 201 13.13 21.48 13.29
CA LEU A 201 12.68 21.16 11.94
C LEU A 201 13.60 20.13 11.26
N VAL A 202 14.93 20.30 11.35
CA VAL A 202 15.93 19.38 10.80
C VAL A 202 15.78 17.99 11.42
N ASP A 203 15.73 17.89 12.74
CA ASP A 203 15.62 16.63 13.48
C ASP A 203 14.36 15.88 13.07
N ARG A 204 13.24 16.59 12.92
CA ARG A 204 12.00 15.96 12.47
C ARG A 204 12.08 15.51 11.00
N MET A 205 12.69 16.30 10.11
CA MET A 205 12.92 15.91 8.71
C MET A 205 13.86 14.70 8.59
N VAL A 206 14.91 14.62 9.40
CA VAL A 206 15.81 13.45 9.48
C VAL A 206 15.06 12.23 9.98
N GLY A 207 14.21 12.38 11.01
CA GLY A 207 13.36 11.28 11.52
C GLY A 207 12.39 10.74 10.47
N ILE A 208 11.82 11.61 9.62
CA ILE A 208 11.00 11.19 8.47
C ILE A 208 11.86 10.42 7.44
N GLY A 209 13.12 10.80 7.27
CA GLY A 209 14.04 10.28 6.26
C GLY A 209 14.30 11.33 5.19
N LEU A 210 15.58 11.65 4.97
CA LEU A 210 16.01 12.63 3.96
C LEU A 210 15.98 12.01 2.55
N ASP A 211 16.06 10.69 2.46
CA ASP A 211 15.81 9.90 1.26
C ASP A 211 14.71 8.84 1.46
N GLN A 212 14.49 8.03 0.42
CA GLN A 212 13.46 6.99 0.36
C GLN A 212 13.76 5.70 1.15
N ASN A 213 14.98 5.55 1.66
CA ASN A 213 15.47 4.37 2.37
C ASN A 213 15.72 4.63 3.85
N GLU A 214 15.73 5.90 4.27
CA GLU A 214 15.95 6.33 5.64
C GLU A 214 14.66 6.57 6.43
N GLY A 215 14.78 6.59 7.75
CA GLY A 215 13.73 7.04 8.67
C GLY A 215 12.39 6.31 8.49
N LEU A 216 11.30 7.07 8.65
CA LEU A 216 9.93 6.58 8.44
C LEU A 216 9.67 6.18 6.96
N ARG A 217 10.29 6.87 5.99
CA ARG A 217 10.17 6.55 4.56
C ARG A 217 10.68 5.14 4.25
N GLY A 218 11.86 4.79 4.76
CA GLY A 218 12.43 3.45 4.62
C GLY A 218 11.57 2.37 5.25
N LYS A 219 11.05 2.61 6.47
CA LYS A 219 10.11 1.70 7.16
C LYS A 219 8.84 1.45 6.35
N MET A 220 8.21 2.53 5.87
CA MET A 220 7.01 2.42 5.03
C MET A 220 7.31 1.67 3.73
N ARG A 221 8.43 1.95 3.07
CA ARG A 221 8.85 1.25 1.86
C ARG A 221 9.04 -0.25 2.09
N ALA A 222 9.64 -0.63 3.22
CA ALA A 222 9.79 -2.04 3.59
C ALA A 222 8.42 -2.70 3.82
N ALA A 223 7.50 -2.05 4.53
CA ALA A 223 6.15 -2.56 4.78
C ALA A 223 5.33 -2.72 3.48
N VAL A 224 5.47 -1.77 2.55
CA VAL A 224 4.92 -1.86 1.19
C VAL A 224 5.45 -3.10 0.47
N HIS A 225 6.77 -3.27 0.42
CA HIS A 225 7.37 -4.39 -0.30
C HIS A 225 6.95 -5.74 0.28
N GLN A 226 6.80 -5.84 1.60
CA GLN A 226 6.25 -7.04 2.21
C GLN A 226 4.80 -7.29 1.79
N THR A 227 3.97 -6.26 1.77
CA THR A 227 2.57 -6.37 1.32
C THR A 227 2.49 -6.77 -0.15
N GLU A 228 3.26 -6.12 -1.03
CA GLU A 228 3.34 -6.42 -2.46
C GLU A 228 3.83 -7.86 -2.70
N SER A 229 4.84 -8.33 -1.97
CA SER A 229 5.37 -9.70 -2.09
C SER A 229 4.32 -10.76 -1.73
N VAL A 230 3.54 -10.53 -0.67
CA VAL A 230 2.47 -11.45 -0.29
C VAL A 230 1.34 -11.44 -1.33
N LEU A 231 1.00 -10.27 -1.90
CA LEU A 231 0.01 -10.18 -2.97
C LEU A 231 0.48 -10.89 -4.25
N GLU A 232 1.77 -10.80 -4.58
CA GLU A 232 2.35 -11.54 -5.71
C GLU A 232 2.31 -13.06 -5.49
N GLN A 233 2.60 -13.52 -4.26
CA GLN A 233 2.42 -14.93 -3.90
C GLN A 233 0.97 -15.36 -4.04
N LEU A 234 0.02 -14.54 -3.56
CA LEU A 234 -1.41 -14.82 -3.71
C LEU A 234 -1.82 -14.92 -5.19
N HIS A 235 -1.34 -14.02 -6.04
CA HIS A 235 -1.60 -14.05 -7.49
C HIS A 235 -1.15 -15.40 -8.08
N SER A 236 0.08 -15.82 -7.74
CA SER A 236 0.62 -17.10 -8.20
C SER A 236 -0.20 -18.31 -7.72
N ILE A 237 -0.68 -18.28 -6.47
CA ILE A 237 -1.52 -19.34 -5.91
C ILE A 237 -2.87 -19.39 -6.64
N ALA A 238 -3.49 -18.24 -6.89
CA ALA A 238 -4.77 -18.15 -7.59
C ALA A 238 -4.68 -18.67 -9.03
N ASP A 239 -3.60 -18.36 -9.74
CA ASP A 239 -3.35 -18.88 -11.09
C ASP A 239 -3.14 -20.41 -11.11
N ILE A 240 -2.32 -20.92 -10.17
CA ILE A 240 -2.08 -22.36 -10.04
C ILE A 240 -3.38 -23.10 -9.69
N ASP A 241 -4.18 -22.55 -8.78
CA ASP A 241 -5.45 -23.16 -8.38
C ASP A 241 -6.48 -23.15 -9.51
N ARG A 242 -6.51 -22.08 -10.32
CA ARG A 242 -7.32 -22.02 -11.54
C ARG A 242 -6.91 -23.09 -12.53
N GLU A 243 -5.62 -23.23 -12.81
CA GLU A 243 -5.14 -24.21 -13.78
C GLU A 243 -5.47 -25.65 -13.31
N ARG A 244 -5.29 -25.92 -12.01
CA ARG A 244 -5.67 -27.21 -11.40
C ARG A 244 -7.16 -27.47 -11.52
N THR A 245 -7.99 -26.48 -11.21
CA THR A 245 -9.46 -26.59 -11.28
C THR A 245 -9.96 -26.77 -12.71
N LEU A 246 -9.33 -26.11 -13.69
CA LEU A 246 -9.62 -26.32 -15.11
C LEU A 246 -9.25 -27.75 -15.55
N LYS A 247 -8.03 -28.22 -15.21
CA LYS A 247 -7.58 -29.58 -15.54
C LYS A 247 -8.47 -30.66 -14.93
N SER A 248 -8.85 -30.52 -13.66
CA SER A 248 -9.74 -31.47 -12.99
C SER A 248 -11.15 -31.45 -13.60
N SER A 249 -11.66 -30.27 -13.96
CA SER A 249 -12.96 -30.12 -14.62
C SER A 249 -12.99 -30.78 -16.00
N ILE A 250 -11.92 -30.64 -16.80
CA ILE A 250 -11.77 -31.33 -18.08
C ILE A 250 -11.73 -32.85 -17.87
N ALA A 251 -10.95 -33.33 -16.90
CA ALA A 251 -10.85 -34.76 -16.61
C ALA A 251 -12.21 -35.36 -16.21
N VAL A 252 -12.96 -34.68 -15.32
CA VAL A 252 -14.32 -35.08 -14.95
C VAL A 252 -15.21 -35.07 -16.20
N GLY A 253 -15.17 -34.02 -17.03
CA GLY A 253 -15.92 -33.94 -18.28
C GLY A 253 -15.64 -35.10 -19.24
N VAL A 254 -14.39 -35.52 -19.38
CA VAL A 254 -13.97 -36.66 -20.22
C VAL A 254 -14.50 -37.99 -19.65
N ILE A 255 -14.38 -38.21 -18.34
CA ILE A 255 -14.92 -39.41 -17.67
C ILE A 255 -16.44 -39.48 -17.87
N MET A 256 -17.11 -38.35 -17.73
CA MET A 256 -18.56 -38.22 -17.90
C MET A 256 -18.99 -38.53 -19.34
N ALA A 257 -18.28 -37.98 -20.34
CA ALA A 257 -18.51 -38.30 -21.74
C ALA A 257 -18.34 -39.80 -22.03
N ALA A 258 -17.28 -40.42 -21.48
CA ALA A 258 -17.06 -41.86 -21.62
C ALA A 258 -18.19 -42.69 -20.99
N LEU A 259 -18.65 -42.34 -19.78
CA LEU A 259 -19.77 -43.03 -19.12
C LEU A 259 -21.08 -42.91 -19.93
N THR A 260 -21.34 -41.77 -20.55
CA THR A 260 -22.51 -41.61 -21.43
C THR A 260 -22.41 -42.46 -22.69
N ALA A 261 -21.24 -42.55 -23.30
CA ALA A 261 -21.01 -43.40 -24.46
C ALA A 261 -21.19 -44.88 -24.13
N ILE A 262 -20.72 -45.32 -22.95
CA ILE A 262 -20.91 -46.69 -22.47
C ILE A 262 -22.39 -46.97 -22.17
N ALA A 263 -23.08 -46.06 -21.48
CA ALA A 263 -24.50 -46.22 -21.16
C ALA A 263 -25.38 -46.28 -22.43
N THR A 264 -25.13 -45.41 -23.41
CA THR A 264 -25.85 -45.42 -24.70
C THR A 264 -25.54 -46.69 -25.51
N TRP A 265 -24.29 -47.16 -25.52
CA TRP A 265 -23.92 -48.42 -26.15
C TRP A 265 -24.61 -49.63 -25.51
N LEU A 266 -24.66 -49.69 -24.17
CA LEU A 266 -25.36 -50.76 -23.45
C LEU A 266 -26.86 -50.75 -23.73
N LEU A 267 -27.49 -49.57 -23.80
CA LEU A 267 -28.91 -49.43 -24.18
C LEU A 267 -29.18 -49.95 -25.59
N PHE A 268 -28.35 -49.57 -26.56
CA PHE A 268 -28.46 -50.05 -27.94
C PHE A 268 -28.34 -51.59 -28.00
N ARG A 269 -27.37 -52.16 -27.29
CA ARG A 269 -27.16 -53.61 -27.23
C ARG A 269 -28.29 -54.36 -26.51
N ALA A 270 -28.89 -53.77 -25.49
CA ALA A 270 -30.04 -54.37 -24.80
C ALA A 270 -31.27 -54.39 -25.72
N LYS A 271 -31.55 -53.28 -26.40
CA LYS A 271 -32.68 -53.16 -27.33
C LYS A 271 -32.53 -54.11 -28.53
N SER A 272 -31.31 -54.29 -29.06
CA SER A 272 -31.07 -55.22 -30.17
C SER A 272 -31.24 -56.69 -29.77
N LYS A 273 -30.84 -57.08 -28.55
CA LYS A 273 -31.11 -58.41 -28.00
C LYS A 273 -32.60 -58.67 -27.80
N ASP A 274 -33.33 -57.71 -27.25
CA ASP A 274 -34.80 -57.83 -27.07
C ASP A 274 -35.53 -57.94 -28.41
N ALA A 275 -35.08 -57.23 -29.44
CA ALA A 275 -35.62 -57.35 -30.80
C ALA A 275 -35.38 -58.75 -31.41
N ALA A 276 -34.15 -59.28 -31.29
CA ALA A 276 -33.81 -60.61 -31.77
C ALA A 276 -34.60 -61.73 -31.06
N LEU A 277 -34.84 -61.60 -29.75
CA LEU A 277 -35.65 -62.55 -28.98
C LEU A 277 -37.13 -62.55 -29.40
N ARG A 278 -37.71 -61.37 -29.71
CA ARG A 278 -39.09 -61.28 -30.22
C ARG A 278 -39.25 -61.90 -31.59
N GLU A 279 -38.25 -61.78 -32.46
CA GLU A 279 -38.28 -62.37 -33.81
C GLU A 279 -38.21 -63.91 -33.78
N VAL A 280 -37.47 -64.48 -32.83
CA VAL A 280 -37.37 -65.93 -32.62
C VAL A 280 -38.66 -66.52 -32.02
N VAL A 281 -39.31 -65.78 -31.12
CA VAL A 281 -40.59 -66.21 -30.51
C VAL A 281 -41.77 -66.04 -31.47
N GLY A 282 -41.75 -65.05 -32.36
CA GLY A 282 -42.80 -64.83 -33.37
C GLY A 282 -42.75 -65.77 -34.59
N ARG A 283 -41.70 -66.59 -34.74
CA ARG A 283 -41.58 -67.63 -35.79
C ARG A 283 -41.94 -69.04 -35.30
N ARG A 284 -42.51 -69.19 -34.11
CA ARG A 284 -43.07 -70.46 -33.61
C ARG A 284 -44.59 -70.44 -33.64
#